data_AF-A0AAV2SNW4-F1
#
_entry.id   AF-A0AAV2SNW4-F1
#
_cell.length_a   1.000
_cell.length_b   1.000
_cell.length_c   1.000
_cell.angle_alpha   90.00
_cell.angle_beta   90.00
_cell.angle_gamma   90.00
#
_symmetry.space_group_name_H-M   'P 1'
#
loop_
_entity.id
_entity.type
_entity.pdbx_description
1 polymer ?
#
loop_
_entity_poly.entity_id
_entity_poly.type
_entity_poly.pdbx_seq_one_letter_code
_entity_poly.pdbx_strand_id
1 'polypeptide(L)'
;MTSDIGDVFVSLYMCVQGAQTLKRLSMIMHCVDGTLKVSGWPLWSVKDISLKRTSQKCLAGPLFKAFSSHLYPVPPMPVSTIIHLIPSSSSSSLPSLSLLFISGQMSNYEYLTQLNKLAGRSFNDLMQYPVFPFILSNYTADILSLNDPTVYRNLKKPIAVQQKHKEQHYINNYEITGGMSDGPYHYGSHYSNSGIVLHFLVRLPPFTQLFLRYQDGNFDIPDRTFHAMHTTWRLASCDSTTDFKELIPEFFFLPEIFLNSEGFNFGCRQSGEAVHHIHLPPWSGDDPRRFVLVHRAALESPYVTQNLHHWIDLVFGYKQTGKAAVEAINVFHPATYFGYDVESGEDEISREARKAMIKTYGQTPQQLFFNPHPSVA
;
A
#
# COMPACT_ATOMS: atom_id res chain seq x y z
N MET A 1 -37.32 -21.73 -16.66
CA MET A 1 -36.15 -22.63 -16.59
C MET A 1 -35.03 -21.85 -15.93
N THR A 2 -34.69 -22.25 -14.72
CA THR A 2 -33.60 -21.74 -13.89
C THR A 2 -32.27 -21.92 -14.62
N SER A 3 -31.63 -20.83 -15.01
CA SER A 3 -30.23 -20.86 -15.47
C SER A 3 -29.34 -20.74 -14.24
N ASP A 4 -28.77 -21.87 -13.79
CA ASP A 4 -27.70 -21.92 -12.80
C ASP A 4 -26.53 -21.05 -13.25
N ILE A 5 -26.21 -20.01 -12.46
CA ILE A 5 -25.05 -19.16 -12.68
C ILE A 5 -23.91 -19.77 -11.86
N GLY A 6 -22.90 -20.28 -12.56
CA GLY A 6 -21.85 -21.13 -12.02
C GLY A 6 -20.96 -20.54 -10.93
N ASP A 7 -20.23 -21.45 -10.29
CA ASP A 7 -19.41 -21.25 -9.10
C ASP A 7 -18.29 -20.21 -9.28
N VAL A 8 -18.13 -19.35 -8.26
CA VAL A 8 -17.06 -18.35 -8.19
C VAL A 8 -15.99 -18.80 -7.20
N PHE A 9 -14.76 -18.99 -7.68
CA PHE A 9 -13.60 -19.37 -6.85
C PHE A 9 -12.85 -18.13 -6.35
N VAL A 10 -12.70 -18.01 -5.02
CA VAL A 10 -11.86 -16.98 -4.39
C VAL A 10 -10.82 -17.69 -3.50
N SER A 11 -9.53 -17.43 -3.71
CA SER A 11 -8.47 -17.94 -2.82
C SER A 11 -8.06 -16.84 -1.84
N LEU A 12 -8.22 -17.09 -0.54
CA LEU A 12 -7.72 -16.21 0.53
C LEU A 12 -6.56 -16.90 1.26
N TYR A 13 -5.53 -16.12 1.57
CA TYR A 13 -4.43 -16.53 2.43
C TYR A 13 -4.54 -15.72 3.72
N MET A 14 -4.69 -16.40 4.85
CA MET A 14 -4.74 -15.77 6.17
C MET A 14 -3.70 -16.40 7.10
N CYS A 15 -2.99 -15.56 7.86
CA CYS A 15 -2.20 -16.01 9.01
C CYS A 15 -3.18 -16.25 10.18
N VAL A 16 -3.32 -17.51 10.60
CA VAL A 16 -4.13 -17.86 11.76
C VAL A 16 -3.26 -17.69 13.00
N GLN A 17 -3.73 -16.91 13.97
CA GLN A 17 -3.06 -16.71 15.25
C GLN A 17 -2.70 -18.06 15.88
N GLY A 18 -1.41 -18.34 16.05
CA GLY A 18 -0.88 -19.56 16.67
C GLY A 18 -0.33 -20.63 15.71
N ALA A 19 -0.38 -20.44 14.37
CA ALA A 19 0.22 -21.37 13.42
C ALA A 19 1.37 -20.74 12.63
N GLN A 20 2.53 -21.40 12.58
CA GLN A 20 3.75 -20.96 11.87
C GLN A 20 3.71 -21.18 10.34
N THR A 21 2.53 -21.33 9.72
CA THR A 21 2.45 -21.61 8.27
C THR A 21 1.17 -21.05 7.64
N LEU A 22 1.32 -20.44 6.46
CA LEU A 22 0.21 -19.99 5.61
C LEU A 22 -0.57 -21.20 5.09
N LYS A 23 -1.87 -21.28 5.40
CA LYS A 23 -2.77 -22.28 4.80
C LYS A 23 -3.55 -21.65 3.65
N ARG A 24 -3.54 -22.32 2.49
CA ARG A 24 -4.42 -22.02 1.35
C ARG A 24 -5.84 -22.46 1.71
N LEU A 25 -6.79 -21.53 1.71
CA LEU A 25 -8.21 -21.84 1.89
C LEU A 25 -8.99 -21.33 0.68
N SER A 26 -9.61 -22.26 -0.03
CA SER A 26 -10.45 -22.02 -1.19
C SER A 26 -11.87 -21.66 -0.73
N MET A 27 -12.44 -20.58 -1.25
CA MET A 27 -13.81 -20.14 -0.99
C MET A 27 -14.66 -20.31 -2.26
N ILE A 28 -15.90 -20.77 -2.10
CA ILE A 28 -16.89 -20.86 -3.18
C ILE A 28 -18.05 -19.93 -2.81
N MET A 29 -18.33 -18.94 -3.66
CA MET A 29 -19.49 -18.06 -3.48
C MET A 29 -20.57 -18.49 -4.48
N HIS A 30 -21.78 -18.78 -3.99
CA HIS A 30 -22.93 -19.08 -4.82
C HIS A 30 -23.94 -17.94 -4.74
N CYS A 31 -24.47 -17.53 -5.89
CA CYS A 31 -25.64 -16.66 -5.98
C CYS A 31 -26.86 -17.53 -6.24
N VAL A 32 -27.72 -17.71 -5.24
CA VAL A 32 -28.99 -18.42 -5.39
C VAL A 32 -30.11 -17.46 -5.02
N ASP A 33 -31.04 -17.24 -5.94
CA ASP A 33 -32.22 -16.37 -5.77
C ASP A 33 -31.87 -14.94 -5.31
N GLY A 34 -30.83 -14.34 -5.89
CA GLY A 34 -30.43 -12.96 -5.59
C GLY A 34 -29.81 -12.76 -4.20
N THR A 35 -29.56 -13.85 -3.47
CA THR A 35 -28.90 -13.84 -2.16
C THR A 35 -27.49 -14.39 -2.27
N LEU A 36 -26.51 -13.59 -1.85
CA LEU A 36 -25.10 -13.98 -1.81
C LEU A 36 -24.88 -14.95 -0.64
N LYS A 37 -24.70 -16.24 -0.96
CA LYS A 37 -24.35 -17.26 0.03
C LYS A 37 -22.84 -17.49 -0.01
N VAL A 38 -22.14 -17.11 1.07
CA VAL A 38 -20.75 -17.52 1.31
C VAL A 38 -20.79 -18.97 1.75
N SER A 39 -20.53 -19.90 0.84
CA SER A 39 -20.37 -21.29 1.25
C SER A 39 -18.97 -21.48 1.85
N GLY A 40 -18.91 -22.21 2.97
CA GLY A 40 -17.65 -22.56 3.63
C GLY A 40 -17.31 -21.78 4.91
N TRP A 41 -18.03 -20.70 5.23
CA TRP A 41 -17.88 -20.01 6.52
C TRP A 41 -19.24 -19.86 7.19
N PRO A 42 -19.39 -20.35 8.43
CA PRO A 42 -20.62 -20.12 9.17
C PRO A 42 -20.76 -18.63 9.52
N LEU A 43 -21.97 -18.07 9.44
CA LEU A 43 -22.22 -16.62 9.64
C LEU A 43 -21.62 -16.08 10.95
N TRP A 44 -21.57 -16.91 11.99
CA TRP A 44 -20.96 -16.58 13.29
C TRP A 44 -19.44 -16.32 13.23
N SER A 45 -18.76 -16.74 12.17
CA SER A 45 -17.32 -16.51 11.94
C SER A 45 -17.03 -15.19 11.23
N VAL A 46 -18.05 -14.57 10.62
CA VAL A 46 -17.93 -13.27 9.96
C VAL A 46 -17.95 -12.19 11.04
N LYS A 47 -16.77 -11.70 11.40
CA LYS A 47 -16.61 -10.68 12.45
C LYS A 47 -16.81 -9.26 11.95
N ASP A 48 -16.62 -8.98 10.66
CA ASP A 48 -16.72 -7.63 10.10
C ASP A 48 -16.95 -7.69 8.59
N ILE A 49 -17.67 -6.70 8.05
CA ILE A 49 -17.86 -6.50 6.61
C ILE A 49 -17.54 -5.04 6.29
N SER A 50 -16.51 -4.84 5.46
CA SER A 50 -16.16 -3.52 4.94
C SER A 50 -16.47 -3.44 3.45
N LEU A 51 -17.23 -2.43 3.03
CA LEU A 51 -17.43 -2.12 1.62
C LEU A 51 -16.16 -1.46 1.06
N LYS A 52 -15.65 -1.97 -0.07
CA LYS A 52 -14.45 -1.43 -0.75
C LYS A 52 -14.75 -1.09 -2.20
N ARG A 53 -14.08 -0.06 -2.73
CA ARG A 53 -14.15 0.31 -4.15
C ARG A 53 -13.01 -0.34 -4.92
N THR A 54 -13.32 -1.03 -6.02
CA THR A 54 -12.34 -1.70 -6.89
C THR A 54 -11.92 -0.84 -8.10
N SER A 55 -12.44 0.39 -8.22
CA SER A 55 -12.05 1.37 -9.25
C SER A 55 -12.39 2.80 -8.79
N GLN A 56 -11.76 3.81 -9.42
CA GLN A 56 -11.95 5.25 -9.10
C GLN A 56 -13.37 5.78 -9.36
N LYS A 57 -14.28 4.96 -9.90
CA LYS A 57 -15.69 5.34 -10.07
C LYS A 57 -16.55 5.00 -8.87
N CYS A 58 -17.37 5.98 -8.50
CA CYS A 58 -18.60 5.77 -7.75
C CYS A 58 -19.68 5.27 -8.73
N LEU A 59 -19.66 3.99 -9.10
CA LEU A 59 -20.90 3.39 -9.58
C LEU A 59 -21.73 3.08 -8.35
N ALA A 60 -22.82 3.83 -8.16
CA ALA A 60 -23.85 3.50 -7.20
C ALA A 60 -24.37 2.09 -7.53
N GLY A 61 -23.94 1.11 -6.74
CA GLY A 61 -24.26 -0.31 -6.91
C GLY A 61 -23.07 -1.19 -6.51
N PRO A 62 -23.18 -2.04 -5.47
CA PRO A 62 -22.09 -2.90 -5.03
C PRO A 62 -21.88 -4.03 -6.05
N LEU A 63 -21.01 -3.79 -7.03
CA LEU A 63 -20.48 -4.85 -7.90
C LEU A 63 -19.31 -5.52 -7.18
N PHE A 64 -19.57 -6.67 -6.56
CA PHE A 64 -18.53 -7.61 -6.17
C PHE A 64 -17.89 -8.16 -7.45
N LYS A 65 -16.74 -7.63 -7.86
CA LYS A 65 -15.90 -8.27 -8.89
C LYS A 65 -15.07 -9.36 -8.25
N ALA A 66 -15.53 -10.61 -8.39
CA ALA A 66 -14.67 -11.76 -8.21
C ALA A 66 -13.86 -11.99 -9.49
N PHE A 67 -12.54 -12.17 -9.36
CA PHE A 67 -11.70 -12.59 -10.48
C PHE A 67 -11.95 -14.08 -10.76
N SER A 68 -12.88 -14.37 -11.68
CA SER A 68 -12.90 -15.62 -12.43
C SER A 68 -12.54 -15.30 -13.89
N SER A 69 -11.85 -16.21 -14.55
CA SER A 69 -11.24 -16.03 -15.86
C SER A 69 -12.21 -15.89 -17.04
N HIS A 70 -13.52 -15.67 -16.82
CA HIS A 70 -14.50 -15.47 -17.90
C HIS A 70 -15.49 -14.36 -17.56
N LEU A 71 -15.53 -13.35 -18.43
CA LEU A 71 -16.35 -12.13 -18.35
C LEU A 71 -17.81 -12.42 -18.72
N TYR A 72 -18.75 -12.22 -17.78
CA TYR A 72 -20.16 -11.91 -18.11
C TYR A 72 -20.73 -10.86 -17.13
N PRO A 73 -21.48 -9.84 -17.62
CA PRO A 73 -22.07 -8.80 -16.79
C PRO A 73 -23.36 -9.26 -16.08
N VAL A 74 -23.53 -8.88 -14.80
CA VAL A 74 -24.72 -9.17 -13.97
C VAL A 74 -25.50 -7.86 -13.75
N PRO A 75 -26.85 -7.86 -13.79
CA PRO A 75 -27.68 -6.67 -13.54
C PRO A 75 -27.68 -6.20 -12.06
N PRO A 76 -27.94 -4.91 -11.78
CA PRO A 76 -27.84 -4.32 -10.44
C PRO A 76 -29.02 -4.71 -9.52
N MET A 77 -28.72 -5.05 -8.26
CA MET A 77 -29.69 -5.36 -7.20
C MET A 77 -29.62 -4.32 -6.06
N PRO A 78 -30.72 -4.04 -5.31
CA PRO A 78 -30.75 -3.05 -4.23
C PRO A 78 -30.06 -3.52 -2.92
N VAL A 79 -29.39 -2.59 -2.23
CA VAL A 79 -28.50 -2.81 -1.07
C VAL A 79 -29.23 -3.15 0.25
N SER A 80 -30.52 -2.84 0.36
CA SER A 80 -31.26 -2.89 1.63
C SER A 80 -31.41 -4.28 2.25
N THR A 81 -31.23 -5.35 1.48
CA THR A 81 -31.53 -6.72 1.94
C THR A 81 -30.35 -7.40 2.67
N ILE A 82 -29.10 -6.94 2.51
CA ILE A 82 -27.91 -7.63 3.03
C ILE A 82 -27.50 -7.16 4.44
N ILE A 83 -27.78 -5.90 4.79
CA ILE A 83 -27.25 -5.27 6.02
C ILE A 83 -27.94 -5.79 7.30
N HIS A 84 -29.14 -6.38 7.20
CA HIS A 84 -29.93 -6.77 8.38
C HIS A 84 -29.58 -8.12 9.03
N LEU A 85 -28.63 -8.90 8.49
CA LEU A 85 -28.41 -10.31 8.89
C LEU A 85 -27.15 -10.57 9.75
N ILE A 86 -26.36 -9.56 10.09
CA ILE A 86 -25.12 -9.76 10.87
C ILE A 86 -25.12 -8.83 12.08
N PRO A 87 -24.87 -9.34 13.31
CA PRO A 87 -24.69 -8.50 14.48
C PRO A 87 -23.53 -7.55 14.21
N SER A 88 -23.78 -6.23 14.28
CA SER A 88 -22.74 -5.22 14.12
C SER A 88 -21.70 -5.39 15.22
N SER A 89 -20.56 -6.02 14.90
CA SER A 89 -19.36 -5.79 15.68
C SER A 89 -19.04 -4.31 15.56
N SER A 90 -18.72 -3.68 16.70
CA SER A 90 -18.53 -2.24 16.78
C SER A 90 -17.35 -1.83 15.90
N SER A 91 -17.61 -1.34 14.69
CA SER A 91 -16.60 -0.64 13.90
C SER A 91 -16.23 0.62 14.69
N SER A 92 -15.06 0.64 15.33
CA SER A 92 -14.59 1.81 16.07
C SER A 92 -14.54 3.01 15.12
N SER A 93 -15.23 4.09 15.50
CA SER A 93 -15.25 5.31 14.70
C SER A 93 -13.85 5.94 14.61
N LEU A 94 -13.56 6.68 13.54
CA LEU A 94 -12.28 7.38 13.36
C LEU A 94 -11.90 8.24 14.58
N PRO A 95 -12.82 9.05 15.18
CA PRO A 95 -12.53 9.78 16.41
C PRO A 95 -12.12 8.88 17.59
N SER A 96 -12.80 7.75 17.78
CA SER A 96 -12.47 6.79 18.85
C SER A 96 -11.07 6.21 18.68
N LEU A 97 -10.68 5.87 17.45
CA LEU A 97 -9.33 5.36 17.16
C LEU A 97 -8.26 6.42 17.44
N SER A 98 -8.49 7.67 17.01
CA SER A 98 -7.56 8.77 17.30
C SER A 98 -7.40 8.99 18.80
N LEU A 99 -8.48 8.89 19.60
CA LEU A 99 -8.39 9.00 21.06
C LEU A 99 -7.57 7.86 21.69
N LEU A 100 -7.76 6.62 21.23
CA LEU A 100 -6.97 5.47 21.70
C LEU A 100 -5.49 5.65 21.38
N PHE A 101 -5.17 6.15 20.19
CA PHE A 101 -3.81 6.47 19.77
C PHE A 101 -3.18 7.56 20.64
N ILE A 102 -3.84 8.71 20.81
CA ILE A 102 -3.31 9.85 21.57
C ILE A 102 -3.16 9.53 23.06
N SER A 103 -4.02 8.67 23.60
CA SER A 103 -3.93 8.22 25.00
C SER A 103 -2.91 7.10 25.23
N GLY A 104 -2.18 6.66 24.20
CA GLY A 104 -1.18 5.60 24.29
C GLY A 104 -1.77 4.19 24.46
N GLN A 105 -3.07 4.02 24.25
CA GLN A 105 -3.77 2.72 24.33
C GLN A 105 -3.70 1.93 23.02
N MET A 106 -3.07 2.48 21.97
CA MET A 106 -2.90 1.87 20.67
C MET A 106 -1.49 2.14 20.16
N SER A 107 -0.82 1.09 19.68
CA SER A 107 0.53 1.22 19.10
C SER A 107 0.51 1.99 17.78
N ASN A 108 1.66 2.54 17.38
CA ASN A 108 1.81 3.27 16.12
C ASN A 108 1.42 2.37 14.94
N TYR A 109 1.88 1.12 14.94
CA TYR A 109 1.53 0.15 13.88
C TYR A 109 0.04 -0.16 13.83
N GLU A 110 -0.61 -0.41 14.97
CA GLU A 110 -2.05 -0.69 15.00
C GLU A 110 -2.83 0.49 14.46
N TYR A 111 -2.46 1.70 14.86
CA TYR A 111 -3.12 2.91 14.38
C TYR A 111 -2.96 3.07 12.86
N LEU A 112 -1.73 2.93 12.33
CA LEU A 112 -1.48 2.93 10.89
C LEU A 112 -2.27 1.85 10.14
N THR A 113 -2.40 0.66 10.73
CA THR A 113 -3.20 -0.43 10.15
C THR A 113 -4.68 -0.05 10.07
N GLN A 114 -5.23 0.55 11.12
CA GLN A 114 -6.62 1.02 11.13
C GLN A 114 -6.86 2.16 10.14
N LEU A 115 -5.94 3.14 10.07
CA LEU A 115 -6.03 4.23 9.10
C LEU A 115 -6.01 3.71 7.67
N ASN A 116 -5.11 2.78 7.34
CA ASN A 116 -5.09 2.12 6.05
C ASN A 116 -6.43 1.44 5.74
N LYS A 117 -6.96 0.66 6.69
CA LYS A 117 -8.26 -0.01 6.53
C LYS A 117 -9.40 0.98 6.26
N LEU A 118 -9.48 2.05 7.06
CA LEU A 118 -10.51 3.09 6.93
C LEU A 118 -10.36 3.90 5.63
N ALA A 119 -9.14 4.08 5.15
CA ALA A 119 -8.85 4.76 3.89
C ALA A 119 -9.05 3.87 2.64
N GLY A 120 -9.68 2.70 2.81
CA GLY A 120 -10.03 1.76 1.73
C GLY A 120 -8.93 0.77 1.34
N ARG A 121 -7.78 0.78 2.02
CA ARG A 121 -6.61 -0.06 1.68
C ARG A 121 -6.86 -1.52 2.02
N SER A 122 -6.19 -2.44 1.31
CA SER A 122 -6.32 -3.88 1.54
C SER A 122 -5.17 -4.71 0.99
N PHE A 123 -4.88 -5.84 1.63
CA PHE A 123 -3.95 -6.84 1.11
C PHE A 123 -4.48 -7.58 -0.13
N ASN A 124 -5.77 -7.48 -0.43
CA ASN A 124 -6.42 -8.16 -1.56
C ASN A 124 -6.28 -7.41 -2.89
N ASP A 125 -5.93 -6.12 -2.85
CA ASP A 125 -5.75 -5.27 -4.02
C ASP A 125 -4.39 -4.58 -3.94
N LEU A 126 -3.45 -5.02 -4.76
CA LEU A 126 -2.08 -4.49 -4.78
C LEU A 126 -2.01 -3.02 -5.21
N MET A 127 -3.03 -2.50 -5.93
CA MET A 127 -3.09 -1.07 -6.28
C MET A 127 -3.45 -0.19 -5.08
N GLN A 128 -4.14 -0.77 -4.10
CA GLN A 128 -4.61 -0.14 -2.87
C GLN A 128 -4.02 -0.86 -1.65
N TYR A 129 -2.77 -1.31 -1.77
CA TYR A 129 -2.09 -1.99 -0.68
C TYR A 129 -1.88 -1.04 0.52
N PRO A 130 -1.84 -1.56 1.76
CA PRO A 130 -1.53 -0.72 2.91
C PRO A 130 -0.15 -0.06 2.77
N VAL A 131 -0.07 1.22 3.12
CA VAL A 131 1.14 2.04 3.05
C VAL A 131 1.64 2.37 4.46
N PHE A 132 2.95 2.23 4.67
CA PHE A 132 3.65 2.56 5.90
C PHE A 132 4.84 3.50 5.60
N PRO A 133 5.21 4.39 6.52
CA PRO A 133 6.34 5.29 6.31
C PRO A 133 7.67 4.52 6.35
N PHE A 134 8.65 4.98 5.57
CA PHE A 134 10.05 4.86 5.99
C PHE A 134 10.26 5.52 7.35
N ILE A 135 10.79 4.78 8.33
CA ILE A 135 11.08 5.31 9.66
C ILE A 135 12.55 5.70 9.81
N LEU A 136 13.45 4.80 9.43
CA LEU A 136 14.89 5.00 9.54
C LEU A 136 15.45 5.65 8.27
N SER A 137 16.50 6.45 8.44
CA SER A 137 17.29 7.08 7.38
C SER A 137 18.72 6.54 7.29
N ASN A 138 19.19 5.82 8.32
CA ASN A 138 20.55 5.27 8.39
C ASN A 138 20.57 3.75 8.18
N TYR A 139 21.09 3.35 7.01
CA TYR A 139 21.23 1.95 6.58
C TYR A 139 22.71 1.57 6.35
N THR A 140 23.66 2.36 6.85
CA THR A 140 25.10 2.19 6.62
C THR A 140 25.92 2.06 7.90
N ALA A 141 25.42 2.54 9.04
CA ALA A 141 26.17 2.47 10.29
C ALA A 141 26.28 1.03 10.84
N ASP A 142 27.40 0.75 11.50
CA ASP A 142 27.63 -0.50 12.24
C ASP A 142 26.76 -0.61 13.49
N ILE A 143 26.43 0.52 14.10
CA ILE A 143 25.61 0.60 15.30
C ILE A 143 24.51 1.64 15.06
N LEU A 144 23.27 1.26 15.37
CA LEU A 144 22.10 2.13 15.29
C LEU A 144 21.60 2.42 16.70
N SER A 145 21.57 3.71 17.08
CA SER A 145 20.96 4.16 18.32
C SER A 145 19.59 4.77 18.04
N LEU A 146 18.52 4.17 18.56
CA LEU A 146 17.16 4.71 18.45
C LEU A 146 16.94 5.94 19.36
N ASN A 147 17.91 6.31 20.19
CA ASN A 147 17.88 7.56 20.95
C ASN A 147 18.46 8.73 20.17
N ASP A 148 19.11 8.49 19.03
CA ASP A 148 19.68 9.53 18.18
C ASP A 148 18.65 9.98 17.13
N PRO A 149 18.13 11.23 17.21
CA PRO A 149 17.13 11.73 16.26
C PRO A 149 17.61 11.71 14.80
N THR A 150 18.93 11.71 14.54
CA THR A 150 19.49 11.77 13.18
C THR A 150 19.31 10.46 12.40
N VAL A 151 19.04 9.34 13.07
CA VAL A 151 18.81 8.04 12.41
C VAL A 151 17.40 7.91 11.84
N TYR A 152 16.52 8.86 12.13
CA TYR A 152 15.14 8.87 11.69
C TYR A 152 14.97 9.71 10.42
N ARG A 153 14.01 9.29 9.59
CA ARG A 153 13.47 10.11 8.51
C ARG A 153 12.77 11.35 9.10
N ASN A 154 12.81 12.47 8.37
CA ASN A 154 11.90 13.57 8.61
C ASN A 154 10.47 13.23 8.14
N LEU A 155 9.60 12.87 9.09
CA LEU A 155 8.19 12.54 8.85
C LEU A 155 7.31 13.74 8.44
N LYS A 156 7.83 14.98 8.54
CA LYS A 156 7.13 16.18 8.06
C LYS A 156 7.20 16.36 6.55
N LYS A 157 8.09 15.62 5.90
CA LYS A 157 8.39 15.75 4.47
C LYS A 157 8.02 14.46 3.72
N PRO A 158 7.55 14.56 2.47
CA PRO A 158 7.46 13.41 1.57
C PRO A 158 8.82 12.71 1.39
N ILE A 159 8.80 11.44 0.97
CA ILE A 159 10.03 10.63 0.86
C ILE A 159 11.03 11.26 -0.11
N ALA A 160 10.58 11.82 -1.23
CA ALA A 160 11.44 12.34 -2.28
C ALA A 160 12.21 13.63 -1.92
N VAL A 161 11.85 14.31 -0.83
CA VAL A 161 12.39 15.63 -0.43
C VAL A 161 12.97 15.62 0.98
N GLN A 162 13.57 14.50 1.39
CA GLN A 162 14.28 14.42 2.67
C GLN A 162 15.49 15.38 2.72
N GLN A 163 16.10 15.67 1.58
CA GLN A 163 17.18 16.65 1.45
C GLN A 163 16.70 17.95 0.81
N LYS A 164 17.07 19.09 1.39
CA LYS A 164 16.61 20.42 0.95
C LYS A 164 16.91 20.70 -0.53
N HIS A 165 18.05 20.24 -1.03
CA HIS A 165 18.45 20.48 -2.43
C HIS A 165 17.52 19.77 -3.45
N LYS A 166 16.74 18.77 -3.02
CA LYS A 166 15.78 18.06 -3.88
C LYS A 166 14.46 18.82 -4.05
N GLU A 167 14.11 19.74 -3.14
CA GLU A 167 12.83 20.46 -3.14
C GLU A 167 12.62 21.23 -4.45
N GLN A 168 13.65 21.96 -4.91
CA GLN A 168 13.55 22.80 -6.10
C GLN A 168 13.21 21.98 -7.36
N HIS A 169 13.73 20.75 -7.49
CA HIS A 169 13.43 19.90 -8.63
C HIS A 169 11.92 19.62 -8.72
N TYR A 170 11.28 19.26 -7.61
CA TYR A 170 9.87 18.93 -7.60
C TYR A 170 8.97 20.17 -7.70
N ILE A 171 9.38 21.31 -7.12
CA ILE A 171 8.70 22.59 -7.32
C ILE A 171 8.69 22.96 -8.81
N ASN A 172 9.84 22.85 -9.48
CA ASN A 172 9.94 23.09 -10.93
C ASN A 172 9.04 22.13 -11.72
N ASN A 173 8.98 20.85 -11.33
CA ASN A 173 8.08 19.88 -11.99
C ASN A 173 6.61 20.30 -11.86
N TYR A 174 6.19 20.78 -10.70
CA TYR A 174 4.83 21.28 -10.48
C TYR A 174 4.51 22.50 -11.36
N GLU A 175 5.46 23.43 -11.48
CA GLU A 175 5.31 24.61 -12.34
C GLU A 175 5.20 24.24 -13.83
N ILE A 176 6.06 23.33 -14.32
CA ILE A 176 6.08 22.87 -15.71
C ILE A 176 4.78 22.12 -16.04
N THR A 177 4.35 21.21 -15.17
CA THR A 177 3.15 20.38 -15.37
C THR A 177 1.86 21.18 -15.24
N GLY A 178 1.89 22.35 -14.61
CA GLY A 178 0.73 23.26 -14.54
C GLY A 178 0.24 23.77 -15.90
N GLY A 179 1.09 23.73 -16.93
CA GLY A 179 0.69 24.04 -18.31
C GLY A 179 0.12 22.85 -19.10
N MET A 180 0.10 21.64 -18.52
CA MET A 180 -0.37 20.43 -19.18
C MET A 180 -1.86 20.19 -18.96
N SER A 181 -2.49 19.39 -19.83
CA SER A 181 -3.94 19.09 -19.77
C SER A 181 -4.37 18.35 -18.51
N ASP A 182 -3.48 17.53 -17.93
CA ASP A 182 -3.80 16.72 -16.76
C ASP A 182 -3.72 17.49 -15.44
N GLY A 183 -3.09 18.68 -15.42
CA GLY A 183 -2.90 19.52 -14.24
C GLY A 183 -1.53 19.35 -13.55
N PRO A 184 -1.17 20.26 -12.62
CA PRO A 184 0.15 20.30 -12.00
C PRO A 184 0.35 19.17 -10.98
N TYR A 185 1.56 18.64 -10.93
CA TYR A 185 1.99 17.66 -9.91
C TYR A 185 3.48 17.74 -9.62
N HIS A 186 3.86 17.43 -8.38
CA HIS A 186 5.26 17.24 -8.00
C HIS A 186 5.77 15.88 -8.47
N TYR A 187 4.91 14.84 -8.37
CA TYR A 187 5.29 13.44 -8.58
C TYR A 187 4.44 12.77 -9.67
N GLY A 188 5.10 12.30 -10.73
CA GLY A 188 4.44 11.60 -11.84
C GLY A 188 4.06 10.14 -11.54
N SER A 189 4.54 9.59 -10.43
CA SER A 189 4.23 8.24 -9.94
C SER A 189 3.83 8.29 -8.46
N HIS A 190 3.08 7.30 -7.98
CA HIS A 190 2.61 7.24 -6.60
C HIS A 190 3.56 6.44 -5.70
N TYR A 191 3.59 6.77 -4.40
CA TYR A 191 4.40 6.07 -3.39
C TYR A 191 3.94 4.64 -3.07
N SER A 192 2.76 4.25 -3.53
CA SER A 192 2.16 2.93 -3.33
C SER A 192 1.44 2.50 -4.61
N ASN A 193 1.93 1.46 -5.26
CA ASN A 193 1.32 0.81 -6.42
C ASN A 193 1.67 -0.68 -6.45
N SER A 194 1.06 -1.42 -7.37
CA SER A 194 1.24 -2.87 -7.52
C SER A 194 2.70 -3.24 -7.79
N GLY A 195 3.41 -2.48 -8.64
CA GLY A 195 4.82 -2.69 -8.94
C GLY A 195 5.71 -2.58 -7.70
N ILE A 196 5.45 -1.61 -6.81
CA ILE A 196 6.18 -1.42 -5.55
C ILE A 196 5.98 -2.60 -4.61
N VAL A 197 4.74 -3.04 -4.43
CA VAL A 197 4.41 -4.17 -3.54
C VAL A 197 5.06 -5.44 -4.05
N LEU A 198 4.95 -5.70 -5.36
CA LEU A 198 5.56 -6.87 -5.98
C LEU A 198 7.09 -6.79 -5.93
N HIS A 199 7.70 -5.62 -6.10
CA HIS A 199 9.14 -5.41 -5.95
C HIS A 199 9.64 -5.78 -4.55
N PHE A 200 8.92 -5.41 -3.50
CA PHE A 200 9.29 -5.79 -2.13
C PHE A 200 9.04 -7.27 -1.81
N LEU A 201 7.95 -7.85 -2.34
CA LEU A 201 7.51 -9.20 -2.00
C LEU A 201 7.93 -10.29 -2.99
N VAL A 202 8.70 -9.95 -4.05
CA VAL A 202 9.03 -10.88 -5.16
C VAL A 202 9.64 -12.21 -4.69
N ARG A 203 10.29 -12.24 -3.52
CA ARG A 203 10.90 -13.43 -2.92
C ARG A 203 9.91 -14.39 -2.23
N LEU A 204 8.66 -13.97 -2.04
CA LEU A 204 7.64 -14.77 -1.37
C LEU A 204 6.54 -15.23 -2.33
N PRO A 205 6.26 -16.54 -2.43
CA PRO A 205 5.02 -17.02 -3.04
C PRO A 205 3.78 -16.55 -2.26
N PRO A 206 2.66 -16.18 -2.92
CA PRO A 206 2.44 -16.19 -4.36
C PRO A 206 2.91 -14.92 -5.11
N PHE A 207 3.49 -13.93 -4.42
CA PHE A 207 3.90 -12.65 -5.02
C PHE A 207 4.97 -12.82 -6.10
N THR A 208 5.83 -13.83 -6.01
CA THR A 208 6.74 -14.20 -7.10
C THR A 208 6.00 -14.45 -8.41
N GLN A 209 4.91 -15.23 -8.38
CA GLN A 209 4.13 -15.53 -9.59
C GLN A 209 3.36 -14.29 -10.08
N LEU A 210 2.89 -13.46 -9.16
CA LEU A 210 2.24 -12.19 -9.51
C LEU A 210 3.23 -11.21 -10.15
N PHE A 211 4.48 -11.16 -9.66
CA PHE A 211 5.56 -10.37 -10.22
C PHE A 211 5.89 -10.83 -11.65
N LEU A 212 6.09 -12.14 -11.86
CA LEU A 212 6.37 -12.68 -13.18
C LEU A 212 5.25 -12.35 -14.17
N ARG A 213 3.97 -12.50 -13.77
CA ARG A 213 2.84 -12.09 -14.63
C ARG A 213 2.80 -10.59 -14.91
N TYR A 214 3.24 -9.77 -13.95
CA TYR A 214 3.33 -8.32 -14.11
C TYR A 214 4.48 -7.90 -15.06
N GLN A 215 5.53 -8.71 -15.18
CA GLN A 215 6.73 -8.48 -16.00
C GLN A 215 6.84 -9.48 -17.18
N ASP A 216 5.71 -9.80 -17.82
CA ASP A 216 5.66 -10.65 -19.02
C ASP A 216 6.43 -11.98 -18.93
N GLY A 217 6.36 -12.62 -17.77
CA GLY A 217 6.96 -13.92 -17.47
C GLY A 217 8.42 -13.88 -16.99
N ASN A 218 9.01 -12.70 -16.82
CA ASN A 218 10.43 -12.55 -16.47
C ASN A 218 10.63 -11.86 -15.11
N PHE A 219 11.76 -12.12 -14.47
CA PHE A 219 12.24 -11.26 -13.38
C PHE A 219 12.72 -9.91 -13.96
N ASP A 220 12.80 -8.89 -13.10
CA ASP A 220 13.38 -7.61 -13.49
C ASP A 220 14.87 -7.76 -13.79
N ILE A 221 15.48 -6.73 -14.39
CA ILE A 221 16.94 -6.70 -14.48
C ILE A 221 17.54 -6.68 -13.06
N PRO A 222 18.68 -7.35 -12.84
CA PRO A 222 19.25 -7.53 -11.51
C PRO A 222 19.51 -6.20 -10.78
N ASP A 223 19.97 -5.17 -11.49
CA ASP A 223 20.24 -3.84 -10.92
C ASP A 223 19.01 -3.04 -10.49
N ARG A 224 17.80 -3.40 -10.97
CA ARG A 224 16.53 -2.79 -10.52
C ARG A 224 15.79 -3.65 -9.50
N THR A 225 16.21 -4.90 -9.31
CA THR A 225 15.58 -5.79 -8.35
C THR A 225 15.84 -5.29 -6.94
N PHE A 226 14.90 -5.51 -6.01
CA PHE A 226 15.14 -5.21 -4.60
C PHE A 226 16.32 -6.05 -4.13
N HIS A 227 17.48 -5.43 -3.93
CA HIS A 227 18.74 -6.13 -3.63
C HIS A 227 19.41 -5.60 -2.35
N ALA A 228 19.22 -4.33 -1.98
CA ALA A 228 19.81 -3.77 -0.77
C ALA A 228 18.90 -2.70 -0.15
N MET A 229 18.74 -2.74 1.17
CA MET A 229 17.89 -1.77 1.87
C MET A 229 18.44 -0.34 1.74
N HIS A 230 19.76 -0.19 1.81
CA HIS A 230 20.42 1.10 1.64
C HIS A 230 20.15 1.70 0.25
N THR A 231 20.24 0.90 -0.81
CA THR A 231 19.95 1.35 -2.18
C THR A 231 18.50 1.82 -2.30
N THR A 232 17.55 1.06 -1.77
CA THR A 232 16.13 1.43 -1.78
C THR A 232 15.88 2.77 -1.09
N TRP A 233 16.47 2.99 0.10
CA TRP A 233 16.38 4.29 0.78
C TRP A 233 16.96 5.42 -0.04
N ARG A 234 18.17 5.24 -0.60
CA ARG A 234 18.85 6.27 -1.41
C ARG A 234 18.02 6.66 -2.62
N LEU A 235 17.55 5.67 -3.39
CA LEU A 235 16.74 5.90 -4.58
C LEU A 235 15.44 6.64 -4.23
N ALA A 236 14.72 6.17 -3.22
CA ALA A 236 13.44 6.77 -2.83
C ALA A 236 13.59 8.18 -2.24
N SER A 237 14.67 8.44 -1.49
CA SER A 237 14.83 9.67 -0.71
C SER A 237 15.63 10.78 -1.38
N CYS A 238 16.47 10.46 -2.37
CA CYS A 238 17.44 11.40 -2.91
C CYS A 238 17.87 11.11 -4.35
N ASP A 239 18.31 9.89 -4.65
CA ASP A 239 19.13 9.63 -5.84
C ASP A 239 18.30 9.50 -7.12
N SER A 240 17.03 9.11 -7.00
CA SER A 240 16.10 9.07 -8.12
C SER A 240 15.22 10.32 -8.17
N THR A 241 14.74 10.63 -9.36
CA THR A 241 13.69 11.63 -9.61
C THR A 241 12.35 11.00 -9.98
N THR A 242 12.26 9.67 -9.97
CA THR A 242 11.05 8.91 -10.38
C THR A 242 10.66 7.81 -9.39
N ASP A 243 11.47 7.60 -8.36
CA ASP A 243 11.31 6.58 -7.34
C ASP A 243 10.89 7.23 -6.03
N PHE A 244 9.63 7.05 -5.64
CA PHE A 244 9.05 7.71 -4.45
C PHE A 244 8.36 6.70 -3.53
N LYS A 245 8.83 5.44 -3.51
CA LYS A 245 8.16 4.37 -2.77
C LYS A 245 8.13 4.69 -1.28
N GLU A 246 6.98 4.48 -0.65
CA GLU A 246 6.89 4.28 0.79
C GLU A 246 6.95 2.78 1.10
N LEU A 247 7.05 2.42 2.39
CA LEU A 247 7.11 1.02 2.82
C LEU A 247 5.73 0.35 2.84
N ILE A 248 5.77 -0.98 2.94
CA ILE A 248 4.63 -1.84 3.23
C ILE A 248 4.69 -2.37 4.67
N PRO A 249 3.57 -2.81 5.27
CA PRO A 249 3.54 -3.30 6.65
C PRO A 249 4.55 -4.40 6.97
N GLU A 250 4.87 -5.25 5.99
CA GLU A 250 5.73 -6.43 6.11
C GLU A 250 7.14 -6.09 6.62
N PHE A 251 7.63 -4.88 6.37
CA PHE A 251 8.90 -4.39 6.92
C PHE A 251 8.95 -4.37 8.46
N PHE A 252 7.80 -4.44 9.13
CA PHE A 252 7.66 -4.34 10.57
C PHE A 252 7.24 -5.65 11.24
N PHE A 253 7.08 -6.75 10.48
CA PHE A 253 6.74 -8.05 11.07
C PHE A 253 7.17 -9.30 10.27
N LEU A 254 7.58 -9.19 9.00
CA LEU A 254 7.80 -10.35 8.13
C LEU A 254 9.25 -10.43 7.61
N PRO A 255 10.17 -11.07 8.36
CA PRO A 255 11.58 -11.17 7.99
C PRO A 255 11.83 -11.96 6.69
N GLU A 256 10.90 -12.83 6.29
CA GLU A 256 11.03 -13.67 5.11
C GLU A 256 11.09 -12.87 3.81
N ILE A 257 10.59 -11.62 3.76
CA ILE A 257 10.67 -10.77 2.56
C ILE A 257 12.12 -10.47 2.15
N PHE A 258 13.07 -10.56 3.09
CA PHE A 258 14.49 -10.29 2.86
C PHE A 258 15.27 -11.55 2.45
N LEU A 259 14.63 -12.72 2.45
CA LEU A 259 15.27 -14.00 2.20
C LEU A 259 14.83 -14.60 0.87
N ASN A 260 15.79 -15.02 0.05
CA ASN A 260 15.53 -15.86 -1.11
C ASN A 260 15.54 -17.35 -0.71
N SER A 261 14.60 -17.76 0.13
CA SER A 261 14.55 -19.14 0.66
C SER A 261 14.23 -20.18 -0.43
N GLU A 262 13.53 -19.76 -1.49
CA GLU A 262 13.17 -20.61 -2.62
C GLU A 262 14.31 -20.77 -3.65
N GLY A 263 15.42 -20.04 -3.49
CA GLY A 263 16.56 -20.13 -4.40
C GLY A 263 16.27 -19.60 -5.81
N PHE A 264 15.41 -18.58 -5.94
CA PHE A 264 15.13 -17.96 -7.24
C PHE A 264 16.39 -17.36 -7.86
N ASN A 265 16.52 -17.50 -9.18
CA ASN A 265 17.61 -16.87 -9.93
C ASN A 265 17.20 -15.46 -10.37
N PHE A 266 17.66 -14.46 -9.63
CA PHE A 266 17.47 -13.04 -9.96
C PHE A 266 18.60 -12.47 -10.85
N GLY A 267 19.53 -13.30 -11.33
CA GLY A 267 20.66 -12.90 -12.17
C GLY A 267 21.78 -12.17 -11.43
N CYS A 268 22.71 -11.60 -12.20
CA CYS A 268 23.87 -10.87 -11.69
C CYS A 268 23.81 -9.41 -12.12
N ARG A 269 24.10 -8.52 -11.18
CA ARG A 269 24.22 -7.08 -11.40
C ARG A 269 25.40 -6.75 -12.32
N GLN A 270 25.41 -5.55 -12.86
CA GLN A 270 26.56 -5.03 -13.61
C GLN A 270 27.86 -5.01 -12.79
N SER A 271 27.77 -4.95 -11.46
CA SER A 271 28.91 -5.10 -10.55
C SER A 271 29.50 -6.53 -10.49
N GLY A 272 28.84 -7.52 -11.11
CA GLY A 272 29.16 -8.93 -11.00
C GLY A 272 28.54 -9.63 -9.78
N GLU A 273 27.87 -8.89 -8.90
CA GLU A 273 27.21 -9.42 -7.71
C GLU A 273 25.91 -10.15 -8.07
N ALA A 274 25.77 -11.40 -7.63
CA ALA A 274 24.54 -12.16 -7.78
C ALA A 274 23.44 -11.62 -6.87
N VAL A 275 22.23 -11.47 -7.38
CA VAL A 275 21.08 -11.04 -6.57
C VAL A 275 20.47 -12.25 -5.87
N HIS A 276 20.51 -12.26 -4.54
CA HIS A 276 20.01 -13.36 -3.72
C HIS A 276 19.20 -12.84 -2.51
N HIS A 277 19.75 -12.95 -1.30
CA HIS A 277 19.20 -12.30 -0.11
C HIS A 277 19.32 -10.78 -0.24
N ILE A 278 18.47 -10.05 0.46
CA ILE A 278 18.61 -8.60 0.55
C ILE A 278 19.83 -8.28 1.39
N HIS A 279 20.69 -7.38 0.91
CA HIS A 279 21.74 -6.78 1.72
C HIS A 279 21.12 -5.85 2.75
N LEU A 280 21.24 -6.25 4.02
CA LEU A 280 20.73 -5.53 5.17
C LEU A 280 21.82 -4.59 5.72
N PRO A 281 21.44 -3.59 6.53
CA PRO A 281 22.41 -2.70 7.16
C PRO A 281 23.34 -3.43 8.13
N PRO A 282 24.59 -2.97 8.31
CA PRO A 282 25.55 -3.60 9.23
C PRO A 282 25.03 -3.78 10.65
N TRP A 283 24.28 -2.79 11.19
CA TRP A 283 23.67 -2.88 12.51
C TRP A 283 22.69 -4.04 12.72
N SER A 284 22.22 -4.67 11.64
CA SER A 284 21.36 -5.86 11.69
C SER A 284 22.16 -7.16 11.77
N GLY A 285 23.47 -7.14 11.54
CA GLY A 285 24.33 -8.33 11.58
C GLY A 285 23.91 -9.43 10.61
N ASP A 286 23.43 -9.03 9.42
CA ASP A 286 22.86 -9.93 8.39
C ASP A 286 21.73 -10.84 8.89
N ASP A 287 21.01 -10.43 9.95
CA ASP A 287 19.85 -11.13 10.48
C ASP A 287 18.54 -10.37 10.12
N PRO A 288 17.73 -10.89 9.17
CA PRO A 288 16.42 -10.33 8.84
C PRO A 288 15.47 -10.19 10.02
N ARG A 289 15.53 -11.09 11.01
CA ARG A 289 14.69 -11.00 12.21
C ARG A 289 15.10 -9.80 13.04
N ARG A 290 16.40 -9.63 13.29
CA ARG A 290 16.93 -8.46 13.97
C ARG A 290 16.59 -7.17 13.22
N PHE A 291 16.70 -7.16 11.89
CA PHE A 291 16.31 -6.02 11.06
C PHE A 291 14.84 -5.62 11.29
N VAL A 292 13.91 -6.59 11.20
CA VAL A 292 12.47 -6.36 11.41
C VAL A 292 12.17 -5.91 12.84
N LEU A 293 12.80 -6.53 13.85
CA LEU A 293 12.63 -6.15 15.26
C LEU A 293 13.08 -4.71 15.52
N VAL A 294 14.21 -4.29 14.93
CA VAL A 294 14.70 -2.91 15.03
C VAL A 294 13.77 -1.95 14.28
N HIS A 295 13.28 -2.30 13.09
CA HIS A 295 12.28 -1.50 12.37
C HIS A 295 11.00 -1.33 13.20
N ARG A 296 10.53 -2.40 13.84
CA ARG A 296 9.36 -2.32 14.71
C ARG A 296 9.61 -1.47 15.95
N ALA A 297 10.75 -1.65 16.61
CA ALA A 297 11.15 -0.83 17.75
C ALA A 297 11.31 0.65 17.38
N ALA A 298 11.86 0.95 16.20
CA ALA A 298 11.97 2.31 15.68
C ALA A 298 10.58 2.91 15.42
N LEU A 299 9.66 2.15 14.80
CA LEU A 299 8.28 2.58 14.57
C LEU A 299 7.56 2.90 15.89
N GLU A 300 7.77 2.10 16.93
CA GLU A 300 7.15 2.30 18.25
C GLU A 300 7.96 3.21 19.19
N SER A 301 9.03 3.84 18.68
CA SER A 301 9.88 4.71 19.50
C SER A 301 9.18 6.01 19.89
N PRO A 302 9.54 6.63 21.03
CA PRO A 302 8.97 7.92 21.45
C PRO A 302 9.12 9.01 20.38
N TYR A 303 10.27 9.02 19.67
CA TYR A 303 10.50 9.95 18.56
C TYR A 303 9.43 9.82 17.48
N VAL A 304 9.12 8.60 17.05
CA VAL A 304 8.09 8.38 16.02
C VAL A 304 6.71 8.69 16.56
N THR A 305 6.36 8.25 17.77
CA THR A 305 5.04 8.56 18.39
C THR A 305 4.76 10.06 18.41
N GLN A 306 5.75 10.88 18.76
CA GLN A 306 5.62 12.34 18.79
C GLN A 306 5.54 12.97 17.38
N ASN A 307 6.03 12.32 16.33
CA ASN A 307 6.16 12.90 14.99
C ASN A 307 5.27 12.24 13.91
N LEU A 308 4.66 11.09 14.18
CA LEU A 308 3.92 10.30 13.19
C LEU A 308 2.71 11.03 12.61
N HIS A 309 2.06 11.88 13.42
CA HIS A 309 0.94 12.71 13.00
C HIS A 309 1.25 13.57 11.77
N HIS A 310 2.50 14.02 11.61
CA HIS A 310 2.92 14.77 10.43
C HIS A 310 2.93 13.96 9.13
N TRP A 311 3.32 12.68 9.20
CA TRP A 311 3.26 11.79 8.04
C TRP A 311 1.81 11.39 7.73
N ILE A 312 0.99 11.21 8.78
CA ILE A 312 -0.45 10.99 8.63
C ILE A 312 -1.10 12.19 7.91
N ASP A 313 -0.71 13.42 8.21
CA ASP A 313 -1.20 14.62 7.51
C ASP A 313 -0.92 14.58 6.00
N LEU A 314 0.24 14.05 5.59
CA LEU A 314 0.63 13.91 4.18
C LEU A 314 -0.17 12.83 3.45
N VAL A 315 -0.39 11.69 4.11
CA VAL A 315 -0.93 10.48 3.45
C VAL A 315 -2.45 10.35 3.60
N PHE A 316 -3.00 10.66 4.77
CA PHE A 316 -4.43 10.53 5.09
C PHE A 316 -5.09 11.84 5.51
N GLY A 317 -4.32 12.91 5.72
CA GLY A 317 -4.82 14.13 6.34
C GLY A 317 -4.88 15.33 5.41
N TYR A 318 -4.86 16.53 6.01
CA TYR A 318 -5.18 17.78 5.32
C TYR A 318 -4.11 18.22 4.30
N LYS A 319 -2.90 17.65 4.34
CA LYS A 319 -1.81 17.91 3.37
C LYS A 319 -1.84 16.96 2.17
N GLN A 320 -2.86 16.13 2.03
CA GLN A 320 -3.03 15.25 0.87
C GLN A 320 -3.44 16.03 -0.39
N THR A 321 -4.20 17.13 -0.24
CA THR A 321 -4.77 17.91 -1.34
C THR A 321 -4.71 19.43 -1.08
N GLY A 322 -5.01 20.23 -2.10
CA GLY A 322 -5.15 21.69 -1.98
C GLY A 322 -3.84 22.43 -1.68
N LYS A 323 -3.96 23.66 -1.17
CA LYS A 323 -2.80 24.54 -0.90
C LYS A 323 -1.80 23.92 0.07
N ALA A 324 -2.28 23.21 1.09
CA ALA A 324 -1.44 22.55 2.08
C ALA A 324 -0.58 21.43 1.46
N ALA A 325 -1.10 20.70 0.46
CA ALA A 325 -0.32 19.74 -0.29
C ALA A 325 0.75 20.43 -1.16
N VAL A 326 0.43 21.56 -1.78
CA VAL A 326 1.40 22.33 -2.59
C VAL A 326 2.55 22.82 -1.71
N GLU A 327 2.25 23.45 -0.58
CA GLU A 327 3.25 23.95 0.38
C GLU A 327 4.12 22.83 0.97
N ALA A 328 3.56 21.62 1.09
CA ALA A 328 4.27 20.44 1.58
C ALA A 328 5.01 19.67 0.47
N ILE A 329 4.96 20.12 -0.79
CA ILE A 329 5.51 19.44 -1.97
C ILE A 329 4.91 18.02 -2.10
N ASN A 330 3.61 17.86 -1.87
CA ASN A 330 2.93 16.57 -1.71
C ASN A 330 1.79 16.36 -2.72
N VAL A 331 1.98 16.84 -3.96
CA VAL A 331 0.97 16.71 -5.02
C VAL A 331 1.40 15.62 -6.01
N PHE A 332 0.60 14.58 -6.12
CA PHE A 332 0.81 13.47 -7.05
C PHE A 332 0.08 13.72 -8.37
N HIS A 333 0.35 12.89 -9.38
CA HIS A 333 -0.36 12.97 -10.65
C HIS A 333 -1.89 12.93 -10.43
N PRO A 334 -2.68 13.82 -11.06
CA PRO A 334 -4.12 13.93 -10.81
C PRO A 334 -4.91 12.62 -10.98
N ALA A 335 -4.47 11.77 -11.92
CA ALA A 335 -5.01 10.43 -12.13
C ALA A 335 -4.85 9.46 -10.93
N THR A 336 -4.08 9.80 -9.89
CA THR A 336 -3.93 8.96 -8.68
C THR A 336 -5.02 9.23 -7.65
N TYR A 337 -5.66 10.41 -7.69
CA TYR A 337 -6.62 10.83 -6.68
C TYR A 337 -8.00 10.24 -6.91
N PHE A 338 -8.75 10.20 -5.81
CA PHE A 338 -10.12 9.75 -5.82
C PHE A 338 -11.01 10.66 -6.68
N GLY A 339 -11.91 10.07 -7.48
CA GLY A 339 -12.86 10.81 -8.30
C GLY A 339 -12.36 11.21 -9.69
N TYR A 340 -11.15 10.80 -10.08
CA TYR A 340 -10.67 10.98 -11.45
C TYR A 340 -11.54 10.19 -12.44
N ASP A 341 -12.05 10.88 -13.47
CA ASP A 341 -12.94 10.25 -14.46
C ASP A 341 -12.13 9.50 -15.51
N VAL A 342 -12.06 8.18 -15.35
CA VAL A 342 -11.36 7.30 -16.28
C VAL A 342 -12.02 7.27 -17.66
N GLU A 343 -13.31 7.60 -17.73
CA GLU A 343 -14.12 7.49 -18.95
C GLU A 343 -14.24 8.83 -19.69
N SER A 344 -13.62 9.91 -19.19
CA SER A 344 -13.60 11.20 -19.89
C SER A 344 -12.61 11.15 -21.05
N GLY A 345 -13.06 10.76 -22.24
CA GLY A 345 -12.26 10.71 -23.46
C GLY A 345 -13.12 10.35 -24.66
N GLU A 346 -12.77 10.86 -25.83
CA GLU A 346 -13.58 10.68 -27.06
C GLU A 346 -13.36 9.31 -27.72
N ASP A 347 -12.20 8.67 -27.49
CA ASP A 347 -11.82 7.41 -28.14
C ASP A 347 -11.49 6.27 -27.15
N GLU A 348 -11.77 5.03 -27.58
CA GLU A 348 -11.60 3.81 -26.79
C GLU A 348 -10.14 3.52 -26.42
N ILE A 349 -9.19 3.91 -27.28
CA ILE A 349 -7.76 3.66 -27.09
C ILE A 349 -7.23 4.52 -25.94
N SER A 350 -7.58 5.80 -25.91
CA SER A 350 -7.26 6.73 -24.84
C SER A 350 -7.84 6.27 -23.49
N ARG A 351 -9.07 5.73 -23.51
CA ARG A 351 -9.71 5.16 -22.32
C ARG A 351 -8.97 3.93 -21.78
N GLU A 352 -8.61 2.99 -22.65
CA GLU A 352 -7.85 1.80 -22.23
C GLU A 352 -6.43 2.15 -21.78
N ALA A 353 -5.77 3.10 -22.44
CA ALA A 353 -4.47 3.64 -22.00
C ALA A 353 -4.57 4.25 -20.60
N ARG A 354 -5.61 5.04 -20.32
CA ARG A 354 -5.85 5.63 -19.00
C ARG A 354 -6.15 4.58 -17.93
N LYS A 355 -6.93 3.54 -18.25
CA LYS A 355 -7.16 2.40 -17.34
C LYS A 355 -5.87 1.64 -17.03
N ALA A 356 -5.03 1.40 -18.03
CA ALA A 356 -3.73 0.77 -17.85
C ALA A 356 -2.80 1.64 -16.99
N MET A 357 -2.79 2.95 -17.25
CA MET A 357 -2.04 3.94 -16.48
C MET A 357 -2.45 3.94 -14.99
N ILE A 358 -3.75 3.97 -14.68
CA ILE A 358 -4.23 3.95 -13.28
C ILE A 358 -3.82 2.64 -12.58
N LYS A 359 -3.82 1.52 -13.30
CA LYS A 359 -3.42 0.21 -12.75
C LYS A 359 -1.95 0.19 -12.30
N THR A 360 -1.09 0.95 -12.95
CA THR A 360 0.35 0.98 -12.68
C THR A 360 0.78 2.18 -11.84
N TYR A 361 0.09 3.30 -11.95
CA TYR A 361 0.46 4.55 -11.27
C TYR A 361 0.22 4.49 -9.76
N GLY A 362 -0.73 3.67 -9.32
CA GLY A 362 -1.16 3.60 -7.93
C GLY A 362 -2.30 4.58 -7.63
N GLN A 363 -2.90 4.41 -6.46
CA GLN A 363 -4.03 5.23 -6.01
C GLN A 363 -3.69 5.88 -4.68
N THR A 364 -4.11 7.12 -4.49
CA THR A 364 -4.01 7.86 -3.22
C THR A 364 -5.06 7.33 -2.23
N PRO A 365 -4.74 7.12 -0.93
CA PRO A 365 -5.72 6.68 0.05
C PRO A 365 -6.85 7.70 0.20
N GLN A 366 -8.04 7.24 0.62
CA GLN A 366 -9.10 8.19 0.94
C GLN A 366 -8.63 9.14 2.06
N GLN A 367 -8.85 10.45 1.88
CA GLN A 367 -8.59 11.44 2.91
C GLN A 367 -9.51 11.20 4.11
N LEU A 368 -8.92 11.06 5.29
CA LEU A 368 -9.59 10.78 6.55
C LEU A 368 -9.69 12.03 7.43
N PHE A 369 -8.71 12.94 7.35
CA PHE A 369 -8.65 14.15 8.18
C PHE A 369 -8.55 15.40 7.32
N PHE A 370 -9.29 16.44 7.71
CA PHE A 370 -9.32 17.74 7.02
C PHE A 370 -8.68 18.86 7.84
N ASN A 371 -8.26 18.56 9.07
CA ASN A 371 -7.52 19.43 9.97
C ASN A 371 -6.20 18.75 10.35
N PRO A 372 -5.22 19.48 10.91
CA PRO A 372 -3.99 18.89 11.43
C PRO A 372 -4.28 17.72 12.37
N HIS A 373 -3.64 16.58 12.11
CA HIS A 373 -3.78 15.41 12.95
C HIS A 373 -3.24 15.71 14.35
N PRO A 374 -3.96 15.32 15.42
CA PRO A 374 -3.50 15.56 16.79
C PRO A 374 -2.15 14.90 17.06
N SER A 375 -1.30 15.60 17.81
CA SER A 375 -0.04 15.08 18.33
C SER A 375 -0.25 14.31 19.64
N VAL A 376 0.55 13.27 19.85
CA VAL A 376 0.72 12.66 21.18
C VAL A 376 1.64 13.59 21.99
N ALA A 377 1.22 13.93 23.21
CA ALA A 377 1.95 14.83 24.10
C ALA A 377 3.21 14.20 24.69
#